data_AF-A0A1G7XR35-F1
#
_entry.id   AF-A0A1G7XR35-F1
#
_cell.length_a   1.000
_cell.length_b   1.000
_cell.length_c   1.000
_cell.angle_alpha   90.00
_cell.angle_beta   90.00
_cell.angle_gamma   90.00
#
_symmetry.space_group_name_H-M   'P 1'
#
loop_
_entity.id
_entity.type
_entity.pdbx_description
1 polymer ?
#
loop_
_entity_poly.entity_id
_entity_poly.type
_entity_poly.pdbx_seq_one_letter_code
_entity_poly.pdbx_strand_id
1 'polypeptide(L)'
;MLQHGRVIFRLALDGIARQTVDALRLSVPVDEIVVYLDYQTQLRDPLELRHVAPDMRFLTVSHVTGDEVARAIATVREQEGTGFADYLATRWQPWETVLRRIAPAEHAAMEERLVDAMGDEFQTRLNQELAEAGLTGDADAERTLGPQIVNEIAREIKSEVMHRVLGAHGIEL
;
A
#
# COMPACT_ATOMS: atom_id res chain seq x y z
N MET A 1 -11.92 -11.14 6.62
CA MET A 1 -11.26 -9.82 6.71
C MET A 1 -9.98 -9.80 5.87
N LEU A 2 -8.98 -10.65 6.15
CA LEU A 2 -7.70 -10.67 5.40
C LEU A 2 -7.88 -10.83 3.88
N GLN A 3 -8.76 -11.74 3.45
CA GLN A 3 -9.08 -11.91 2.02
C GLN A 3 -9.65 -10.64 1.37
N HIS A 4 -10.43 -9.84 2.11
CA HIS A 4 -10.94 -8.57 1.58
C HIS A 4 -9.81 -7.53 1.52
N GLY A 5 -8.94 -7.50 2.54
CA GLY A 5 -7.73 -6.68 2.51
C GLY A 5 -6.84 -7.00 1.30
N ARG A 6 -6.65 -8.28 0.97
CA ARG A 6 -5.90 -8.70 -0.23
C ARG A 6 -6.56 -8.22 -1.52
N VAL A 7 -7.88 -8.34 -1.63
CA VAL A 7 -8.60 -7.83 -2.81
C VAL A 7 -8.44 -6.32 -2.95
N ILE A 8 -8.57 -5.54 -1.87
CA ILE A 8 -8.35 -4.09 -1.93
C ILE A 8 -6.88 -3.75 -2.24
N PHE A 9 -5.92 -4.48 -1.66
CA PHE A 9 -4.50 -4.33 -1.97
C PHE A 9 -4.23 -4.54 -3.47
N ARG A 10 -4.73 -5.63 -4.04
CA ARG A 10 -4.60 -5.93 -5.47
C ARG A 10 -5.32 -4.93 -6.36
N LEU A 11 -6.38 -4.29 -5.85
CA LEU A 11 -7.12 -3.23 -6.54
C LEU A 11 -6.44 -1.86 -6.51
N ALA A 12 -5.36 -1.69 -5.74
CA ALA A 12 -4.50 -0.51 -5.81
C ALA A 12 -3.65 -0.52 -7.11
N LEU A 13 -4.31 -0.79 -8.24
CA LEU A 13 -3.78 -0.82 -9.60
C LEU A 13 -3.52 0.58 -10.15
N ASP A 14 -3.93 1.63 -9.43
CA ASP A 14 -3.84 3.02 -9.87
C ASP A 14 -2.42 3.38 -10.35
N GLY A 15 -1.38 2.84 -9.72
CA GLY A 15 0.00 3.02 -10.15
C GLY A 15 0.31 2.40 -11.52
N ILE A 16 -0.14 1.15 -11.73
CA ILE A 16 0.09 0.42 -12.99
C ILE A 16 -0.72 1.06 -14.13
N ALA A 17 -2.01 1.32 -13.89
CA ALA A 17 -2.87 1.94 -14.88
C ALA A 17 -2.36 3.34 -15.26
N ARG A 18 -1.90 4.14 -14.29
CA ARG A 18 -1.35 5.46 -14.54
C ARG A 18 -0.07 5.41 -15.37
N GLN A 19 0.85 4.49 -15.07
CA GLN A 19 2.06 4.29 -15.88
C GLN A 19 1.74 3.96 -17.34
N THR A 20 0.76 3.07 -17.57
CA THR A 20 0.31 2.71 -18.92
C THR A 20 -0.34 3.89 -19.62
N VAL A 21 -1.20 4.65 -18.94
CA VAL A 21 -1.82 5.86 -19.49
C VAL A 21 -0.77 6.90 -19.87
N ASP A 22 0.23 7.14 -19.02
CA ASP A 22 1.30 8.10 -19.29
C ASP A 22 2.14 7.68 -20.52
N ALA A 23 2.43 6.39 -20.66
CA ALA A 23 3.12 5.86 -21.85
C ALA A 23 2.26 6.01 -23.12
N LEU A 24 0.97 5.67 -23.06
CA LEU A 24 0.09 5.72 -24.22
C LEU A 24 -0.23 7.16 -24.67
N ARG A 25 -0.37 8.10 -23.73
CA ARG A 25 -0.60 9.54 -24.00
C ARG A 25 0.46 10.16 -24.90
N LEU A 26 1.67 9.58 -24.97
CA LEU A 26 2.74 10.03 -25.86
C LEU A 26 2.49 9.69 -27.34
N SER A 27 1.57 8.77 -27.64
CA SER A 27 1.36 8.21 -28.98
C SER A 27 -0.07 8.30 -29.48
N VAL A 28 -1.07 8.17 -28.60
CA VAL A 28 -2.49 8.15 -28.95
C VAL A 28 -3.34 8.89 -27.90
N PRO A 29 -4.50 9.46 -28.29
CA PRO A 29 -5.49 9.93 -27.34
C PRO A 29 -6.04 8.77 -26.52
N VAL A 30 -5.97 8.87 -25.19
CA VAL A 30 -6.40 7.80 -24.26
C VAL A 30 -7.36 8.33 -23.21
N ASP A 31 -8.42 7.57 -22.95
CA ASP A 31 -9.27 7.74 -21.78
C ASP A 31 -8.73 6.89 -20.62
N GLU A 32 -8.27 7.56 -19.55
CA GLU A 32 -7.70 6.94 -18.35
C GLU A 32 -8.69 5.98 -17.67
N ILE A 33 -9.99 6.30 -17.70
CA ILE A 33 -11.02 5.44 -17.09
C ILE A 33 -11.15 4.15 -17.88
N VAL A 34 -11.09 4.20 -19.21
CA VAL A 34 -11.18 3.02 -20.07
C VAL A 34 -9.98 2.09 -19.85
N VAL A 35 -8.76 2.62 -19.76
CA VAL A 35 -7.56 1.82 -19.45
C VAL A 35 -7.67 1.16 -18.07
N TYR A 36 -8.14 1.90 -17.08
CA TYR A 36 -8.31 1.37 -15.73
C TYR A 36 -9.34 0.24 -15.67
N LEU A 37 -10.51 0.42 -16.30
CA LEU A 37 -11.55 -0.61 -16.38
C LEU A 37 -11.08 -1.85 -17.15
N ASP A 38 -10.24 -1.67 -18.17
CA ASP A 38 -9.69 -2.78 -18.92
C ASP A 38 -8.74 -3.63 -18.07
N TYR A 39 -7.82 -2.98 -17.34
CA TYR A 39 -7.02 -3.68 -16.34
C TYR A 39 -7.89 -4.39 -15.31
N GLN A 40 -8.89 -3.74 -14.77
CA GLN A 40 -9.79 -4.34 -13.78
C GLN A 40 -10.46 -5.62 -14.32
N THR A 41 -11.06 -5.56 -15.51
CA THR A 41 -11.74 -6.70 -16.11
C THR A 41 -10.77 -7.83 -16.47
N GLN A 42 -9.62 -7.54 -17.08
CA GLN A 42 -8.63 -8.56 -17.45
C GLN A 42 -7.89 -9.17 -16.25
N LEU A 43 -7.71 -8.41 -15.16
CA LEU A 43 -7.06 -8.89 -13.94
C LEU A 43 -8.03 -9.58 -12.98
N ARG A 44 -9.34 -9.51 -13.24
CA ARG A 44 -10.39 -10.09 -12.40
C ARG A 44 -10.11 -11.54 -12.04
N ASP A 45 -9.97 -12.40 -13.04
CA ASP A 45 -9.81 -13.83 -12.80
C ASP A 45 -8.38 -14.18 -12.34
N PRO A 46 -7.30 -13.64 -12.94
CA PRO A 46 -5.93 -13.92 -12.51
C PRO A 46 -5.58 -13.49 -11.07
N LEU A 47 -6.27 -12.46 -10.56
CA LEU A 47 -6.05 -11.90 -9.21
C LEU A 47 -7.24 -12.11 -8.25
N GLU A 48 -8.25 -12.90 -8.68
CA GLU A 48 -9.46 -13.22 -7.90
C GLU A 48 -10.23 -11.98 -7.40
N LEU A 49 -10.33 -10.94 -8.22
CA LEU A 49 -11.02 -9.69 -7.90
C LEU A 49 -12.54 -9.84 -8.03
N ARG A 50 -13.15 -10.62 -7.11
CA ARG A 50 -14.56 -11.06 -7.22
C ARG A 50 -15.57 -9.91 -7.35
N HIS A 51 -15.23 -8.71 -6.88
CA HIS A 51 -16.11 -7.52 -6.90
C HIS A 51 -16.15 -6.77 -8.24
N VAL A 52 -15.32 -7.13 -9.22
CA VAL A 52 -14.94 -6.24 -10.32
C VAL A 52 -15.84 -6.19 -11.56
N ALA A 53 -17.05 -6.71 -11.64
CA ALA A 53 -17.72 -6.93 -12.95
C ALA A 53 -16.89 -7.79 -13.96
N PRO A 54 -17.52 -8.71 -14.69
CA PRO A 54 -16.81 -9.68 -15.53
C PRO A 54 -16.42 -9.15 -16.92
N ASP A 55 -17.04 -8.06 -17.38
CA ASP A 55 -16.89 -7.61 -18.76
C ASP A 55 -17.09 -6.10 -18.88
N MET A 56 -16.49 -5.50 -19.91
CA MET A 56 -16.71 -4.12 -20.30
C MET A 56 -16.87 -4.02 -21.82
N ARG A 57 -17.82 -3.19 -22.26
CA ARG A 57 -18.18 -3.07 -23.69
C ARG A 57 -17.05 -2.52 -24.58
N PHE A 58 -16.07 -1.85 -24.00
CA PHE A 58 -15.08 -1.02 -24.70
C PHE A 58 -13.63 -1.52 -24.52
N LEU A 59 -13.42 -2.83 -24.36
CA LEU A 59 -12.06 -3.42 -24.26
C LEU A 59 -11.16 -3.04 -25.45
N THR A 60 -11.71 -2.94 -26.65
CA THR A 60 -10.92 -2.70 -27.88
C THR A 60 -10.39 -1.29 -28.05
N VAL A 61 -10.78 -0.33 -27.20
CA VAL A 61 -10.34 1.08 -27.29
C VAL A 61 -9.37 1.49 -26.19
N SER A 62 -9.00 0.57 -25.29
CA SER A 62 -8.05 0.84 -24.20
C SER A 62 -6.59 0.85 -24.65
N HIS A 63 -6.28 0.21 -25.79
CA HIS A 63 -4.92 -0.05 -26.28
C HIS A 63 -4.03 -0.87 -25.32
N VAL A 64 -4.58 -1.46 -24.26
CA VAL A 64 -3.81 -2.31 -23.34
C VAL A 64 -3.51 -3.65 -24.02
N THR A 65 -2.25 -4.02 -24.02
CA THR A 65 -1.75 -5.24 -24.64
C THR A 65 -1.73 -6.41 -23.65
N GLY A 66 -1.79 -7.64 -24.16
CA GLY A 66 -1.68 -8.85 -23.33
C GLY A 66 -0.37 -8.91 -22.53
N ASP A 67 0.73 -8.37 -23.08
CA ASP A 67 2.03 -8.29 -22.39
C ASP A 67 1.99 -7.32 -21.21
N GLU A 68 1.28 -6.20 -21.34
CA GLU A 68 1.07 -5.25 -20.25
C GLU A 68 0.20 -5.85 -19.14
N VAL A 69 -0.81 -6.64 -19.49
CA VAL A 69 -1.63 -7.38 -18.51
C VAL A 69 -0.80 -8.44 -17.79
N ALA A 70 0.00 -9.22 -18.52
CA ALA A 70 0.88 -10.23 -17.91
C ALA A 70 1.89 -9.58 -16.94
N ARG A 71 2.46 -8.44 -17.31
CA ARG A 71 3.36 -7.65 -16.44
C ARG A 71 2.63 -7.15 -15.21
N ALA A 72 1.42 -6.60 -15.38
CA ALA A 72 0.60 -6.13 -14.26
C ALA A 72 0.30 -7.26 -13.26
N ILE A 73 -0.06 -8.46 -13.73
CA ILE A 73 -0.28 -9.63 -12.86
C ILE A 73 0.98 -9.96 -12.05
N ALA A 74 2.14 -10.01 -12.71
CA ALA A 74 3.40 -10.33 -12.06
C ALA A 74 3.75 -9.29 -10.98
N THR A 75 3.66 -8.00 -11.34
CA THR A 75 3.92 -6.89 -10.42
C THR A 75 3.00 -6.91 -9.21
N VAL A 76 1.69 -7.11 -9.39
CA VAL A 76 0.75 -7.15 -8.25
C VAL A 76 1.04 -8.33 -7.32
N ARG A 77 1.37 -9.51 -7.86
CA ARG A 77 1.72 -10.68 -7.05
C ARG A 77 3.02 -10.48 -6.27
N GLU A 78 4.02 -9.88 -6.88
CA GLU A 78 5.29 -9.55 -6.23
C GLU A 78 5.09 -8.52 -5.11
N GLN A 79 4.34 -7.46 -5.39
CA GLN A 79 3.99 -6.44 -4.42
C GLN A 79 3.15 -6.99 -3.27
N GLU A 80 2.23 -7.93 -3.54
CA GLU A 80 1.46 -8.58 -2.49
C GLU A 80 2.36 -9.44 -1.59
N GLY A 81 3.31 -10.18 -2.18
CA GLY A 81 4.24 -11.01 -1.42
C GLY A 81 5.14 -10.21 -0.47
N THR A 82 5.52 -8.99 -0.84
CA THR A 82 6.46 -8.16 -0.05
C THR A 82 5.78 -7.05 0.75
N GLY A 83 4.65 -6.53 0.28
CA GLY A 83 4.04 -5.31 0.80
C GLY A 83 2.68 -5.48 1.47
N PHE A 84 2.05 -6.66 1.39
CA PHE A 84 0.71 -6.84 1.95
C PHE A 84 0.67 -6.72 3.48
N ALA A 85 1.68 -7.25 4.17
CA ALA A 85 1.77 -7.17 5.64
C ALA A 85 1.85 -5.70 6.11
N ASP A 86 2.74 -4.92 5.50
CA ASP A 86 2.90 -3.50 5.83
C ASP A 86 1.64 -2.69 5.48
N TYR A 87 1.00 -2.99 4.35
CA TYR A 87 -0.30 -2.38 3.99
C TYR A 87 -1.38 -2.69 5.04
N LEU A 88 -1.48 -3.94 5.47
CA LEU A 88 -2.45 -4.37 6.46
C LEU A 88 -2.24 -3.64 7.80
N ALA A 89 -0.97 -3.50 8.23
CA ALA A 89 -0.62 -2.85 9.48
C ALA A 89 -0.88 -1.33 9.46
N THR A 90 -0.58 -0.67 8.35
CA THR A 90 -0.48 0.81 8.30
C THR A 90 -1.63 1.50 7.59
N ARG A 91 -2.21 0.87 6.56
CA ARG A 91 -3.19 1.53 5.65
C ARG A 91 -4.58 0.94 5.71
N TRP A 92 -4.73 -0.33 6.10
CA TRP A 92 -6.04 -0.99 6.13
C TRP A 92 -6.83 -0.67 7.40
N GLN A 93 -7.63 0.39 7.37
CA GLN A 93 -8.45 0.86 8.51
C GLN A 93 -9.33 -0.21 9.18
N PRO A 94 -9.93 -1.18 8.46
CA PRO A 94 -10.67 -2.26 9.11
C PRO A 94 -9.81 -3.15 10.02
N TRP A 95 -8.50 -3.28 9.78
CA TRP A 95 -7.60 -4.00 10.69
C TRP A 95 -7.54 -3.32 12.06
N GLU A 96 -7.36 -2.01 12.10
CA GLU A 96 -7.31 -1.23 13.35
C GLU A 96 -8.60 -1.37 14.17
N THR A 97 -9.75 -1.37 13.49
CA THR A 97 -11.06 -1.61 14.12
C THR A 97 -11.16 -3.02 14.73
N VAL A 98 -10.60 -4.03 14.06
CA VAL A 98 -10.56 -5.40 14.59
C VAL A 98 -9.60 -5.49 15.77
N LEU A 99 -8.41 -4.92 15.65
CA LEU A 99 -7.39 -4.91 16.70
C LEU A 99 -7.93 -4.33 18.01
N ARG A 100 -8.62 -3.19 17.95
CA ARG A 100 -9.27 -2.56 19.11
C ARG A 100 -10.31 -3.45 19.79
N ARG A 101 -10.93 -4.38 19.06
CA ARG A 101 -11.96 -5.29 19.58
C ARG A 101 -11.37 -6.57 20.17
N ILE A 102 -10.37 -7.15 19.50
CA ILE A 102 -9.81 -8.46 19.89
C ILE A 102 -8.65 -8.35 20.86
N ALA A 103 -7.91 -7.24 20.83
CA ALA A 103 -6.75 -7.00 21.69
C ALA A 103 -6.68 -5.51 22.11
N PRO A 104 -7.67 -5.02 22.91
CA PRO A 104 -7.74 -3.61 23.29
C PRO A 104 -6.53 -3.11 24.09
N ALA A 105 -5.93 -3.98 24.92
CA ALA A 105 -4.73 -3.64 25.68
C ALA A 105 -3.49 -3.46 24.78
N GLU A 106 -3.28 -4.37 23.82
CA GLU A 106 -2.21 -4.25 22.81
C GLU A 106 -2.41 -3.01 21.95
N HIS A 107 -3.65 -2.70 21.56
CA HIS A 107 -3.98 -1.47 20.83
C HIS A 107 -3.63 -0.21 21.64
N ALA A 108 -3.99 -0.16 22.93
CA ALA A 108 -3.69 1.00 23.76
C ALA A 108 -2.18 1.20 23.93
N ALA A 109 -1.43 0.12 24.19
CA ALA A 109 0.02 0.17 24.30
C ALA A 109 0.69 0.56 22.97
N MET A 110 0.14 0.11 21.83
CA MET A 110 0.60 0.51 20.50
C MET A 110 0.45 2.02 20.28
N GLU A 111 -0.71 2.59 20.60
CA GLU A 111 -0.98 4.03 20.46
C GLU A 111 -0.06 4.87 21.37
N GLU A 112 0.14 4.43 22.62
CA GLU A 112 1.08 5.08 23.53
C GLU A 112 2.51 5.07 22.97
N ARG A 113 2.98 3.91 22.48
CA ARG A 113 4.29 3.79 21.82
C ARG A 113 4.42 4.69 20.59
N LEU A 114 3.36 4.83 19.79
CA LEU A 114 3.38 5.73 18.63
C LEU A 114 3.56 7.19 19.06
N VAL A 115 2.89 7.61 20.13
CA VAL A 115 3.03 8.97 20.67
C VAL A 115 4.42 9.19 21.27
N ASP A 116 4.91 8.24 22.07
CA ASP A 116 6.24 8.32 22.69
C ASP A 116 7.36 8.40 21.65
N ALA A 117 7.24 7.63 20.56
CA ALA A 117 8.23 7.63 19.48
C ALA A 117 8.30 8.97 18.72
N MET A 118 7.26 9.82 18.77
CA MET A 118 7.31 11.17 18.19
C MET A 118 8.14 12.15 19.00
N GLY A 119 8.58 11.77 20.20
CA GLY A 119 9.55 12.51 21.00
C GLY A 119 10.98 12.28 20.50
N ASP A 120 11.79 11.64 21.34
CA ASP A 120 13.23 11.53 21.11
C ASP A 120 13.60 10.65 19.91
N GLU A 121 12.85 9.58 19.65
CA GLU A 121 13.16 8.65 18.55
C GLU A 121 13.03 9.33 17.18
N PHE A 122 11.90 9.99 16.91
CA PHE A 122 11.70 10.76 15.69
C PHE A 122 12.81 11.81 15.49
N GLN A 123 13.10 12.61 16.52
CA GLN A 123 14.15 13.64 16.43
C GLN A 123 15.53 13.04 16.19
N THR A 124 15.83 11.90 16.81
CA THR A 124 17.12 11.21 16.62
C THR A 124 17.27 10.72 15.19
N ARG A 125 16.25 10.02 14.64
CA ARG A 125 16.28 9.53 13.26
C ARG A 125 16.35 10.68 12.25
N LEU A 126 15.58 11.76 12.47
CA LEU A 126 15.59 12.92 11.57
C LEU A 126 16.96 13.61 11.54
N ASN A 127 17.56 13.85 12.71
CA ASN A 127 18.89 14.45 12.78
C ASN A 127 19.96 13.57 12.13
N GLN A 128 19.85 12.25 12.29
CA GLN A 128 20.77 11.30 11.66
C GLN A 128 20.67 11.35 10.12
N GLU A 129 19.47 11.20 9.55
CA GLU A 129 19.24 11.23 8.10
C GLU A 129 19.69 12.56 7.48
N LEU A 130 19.40 13.69 8.15
CA LEU A 130 19.87 15.00 7.70
C LEU A 130 21.39 15.14 7.76
N ALA A 131 22.04 14.62 8.79
CA ALA A 131 23.49 14.64 8.90
C ALA A 131 24.16 13.76 7.83
N GLU A 132 23.61 12.58 7.56
CA GLU A 132 24.09 11.66 6.52
C GLU A 132 23.94 12.27 5.11
N ALA A 133 22.85 13.01 4.86
CA ALA A 133 22.64 13.73 3.62
C ALA A 133 23.43 15.07 3.53
N GLY A 134 24.03 15.52 4.63
CA GLY A 134 24.70 16.84 4.71
C GLY A 134 23.73 18.03 4.65
N LEU A 135 22.47 17.81 5.03
CA LEU A 135 21.35 18.77 4.94
C LEU A 135 20.90 19.27 6.31
N THR A 136 21.73 19.17 7.36
CA THR A 136 21.39 19.64 8.71
C THR A 136 20.99 21.12 8.69
N GLY A 137 19.78 21.42 9.17
CA GLY A 137 19.21 22.76 9.23
C GLY A 137 18.54 23.23 7.93
N ASP A 138 18.42 22.36 6.91
CA ASP A 138 17.61 22.61 5.72
C ASP A 138 16.12 22.33 6.03
N ALA A 139 15.33 23.39 6.12
CA ALA A 139 13.91 23.32 6.44
C ALA A 139 13.07 22.58 5.36
N ASP A 140 13.52 22.55 4.10
CA ASP A 140 12.84 21.83 3.03
C ASP A 140 13.18 20.35 3.07
N ALA A 141 14.43 20.00 3.41
CA ALA A 141 14.83 18.63 3.67
C ALA A 141 14.06 18.05 4.88
N GLU A 142 13.97 18.80 5.99
CA GLU A 142 13.18 18.43 7.18
C GLU A 142 11.72 18.17 6.83
N ARG A 143 11.09 19.05 6.03
CA ARG A 143 9.69 18.92 5.61
C ARG A 143 9.45 17.67 4.74
N THR A 144 10.46 17.24 4.00
CA THR A 144 10.37 16.08 3.11
C THR A 144 10.63 14.77 3.86
N LEU A 145 11.64 14.74 4.73
CA LEU A 145 12.07 13.55 5.47
C LEU A 145 11.16 13.25 6.66
N GLY A 146 10.65 14.28 7.35
CA GLY A 146 9.81 14.11 8.54
C GLY A 146 8.66 13.12 8.34
N PRO A 147 7.78 13.30 7.33
CA PRO A 147 6.69 12.36 7.05
C PRO A 147 7.16 10.94 6.71
N GLN A 148 8.34 10.77 6.11
CA GLN A 148 8.89 9.46 5.77
C GLN A 148 9.28 8.70 7.05
N ILE A 149 9.98 9.37 7.95
CA ILE A 149 10.39 8.81 9.25
C ILE A 149 9.17 8.49 10.12
N VAL A 150 8.17 9.37 10.14
CA VAL A 150 6.90 9.10 10.86
C VAL A 150 6.23 7.83 10.32
N ASN A 151 6.16 7.68 8.99
CA ASN A 151 5.58 6.49 8.37
C ASN A 151 6.39 5.22 8.65
N GLU A 152 7.72 5.32 8.72
CA GLU A 152 8.59 4.20 9.04
C GLU A 152 8.43 3.74 10.48
N ILE A 153 8.50 4.66 11.45
CA ILE A 153 8.25 4.37 12.87
C ILE A 153 6.87 3.73 13.05
N ALA A 154 5.84 4.32 12.41
CA ALA A 154 4.49 3.79 12.49
C ALA A 154 4.39 2.37 11.91
N ARG A 155 5.08 2.11 10.79
CA ARG A 155 5.13 0.79 10.15
C ARG A 155 5.79 -0.24 11.06
N GLU A 156 6.94 0.07 11.65
CA GLU A 156 7.66 -0.83 12.56
C GLU A 156 6.78 -1.22 13.76
N ILE A 157 6.23 -0.22 14.46
CA ILE A 157 5.41 -0.44 15.66
C ILE A 157 4.12 -1.20 15.32
N LYS A 158 3.39 -0.76 14.28
CA LYS A 158 2.11 -1.39 13.91
C LYS A 158 2.30 -2.80 13.36
N SER A 159 3.36 -3.05 12.57
CA SER A 159 3.64 -4.39 12.04
C SER A 159 4.02 -5.37 13.16
N GLU A 160 4.82 -4.94 14.14
CA GLU A 160 5.17 -5.75 15.31
C GLU A 160 3.91 -6.24 16.07
N VAL A 161 3.01 -5.31 16.41
CA VAL A 161 1.76 -5.60 17.13
C VAL A 161 0.85 -6.49 16.28
N MET A 162 0.76 -6.22 14.98
CA MET A 162 -0.06 -7.00 14.07
C MET A 162 0.40 -8.46 13.97
N HIS A 163 1.69 -8.71 13.80
CA HIS A 163 2.23 -10.07 13.79
C HIS A 163 2.01 -10.80 15.12
N ARG A 164 2.21 -10.12 16.26
CA ARG A 164 1.95 -10.69 17.59
C ARG A 164 0.50 -11.11 17.75
N VAL A 165 -0.45 -10.23 17.42
CA VAL A 165 -1.89 -10.48 17.60
C VAL A 165 -2.37 -11.56 16.64
N LEU A 166 -1.94 -11.55 15.37
CA LEU A 166 -2.29 -12.61 14.42
C LEU A 166 -1.73 -13.97 14.86
N GLY A 167 -0.46 -14.01 15.30
CA GLY A 167 0.17 -15.22 15.82
C GLY A 167 -0.56 -15.80 17.04
N ALA A 168 -0.99 -14.94 17.98
CA ALA A 168 -1.78 -15.35 19.14
C ALA A 168 -3.14 -15.97 18.77
N HIS A 169 -3.67 -15.64 17.59
CA HIS A 169 -4.91 -16.19 17.04
C HIS A 169 -4.69 -17.33 16.04
N GLY A 170 -3.44 -17.78 15.84
CA GLY A 170 -3.10 -18.85 14.89
C GLY A 170 -3.29 -18.46 13.42
N ILE A 171 -3.17 -17.16 13.10
CA ILE A 171 -3.34 -16.63 11.74
C ILE A 171 -1.97 -16.27 11.18
N GLU A 172 -1.63 -16.87 10.04
CA GLU A 172 -0.44 -16.54 9.26
C GLU A 172 -0.81 -15.67 8.03
N LEU A 173 0.13 -14.80 7.61
CA LEU A 173 -0.01 -13.92 6.45
C LEU A 173 0.69 -14.49 5.23
#